data_AF-A0A821DS52-F1
#
_entry.id   AF-A0A821DS52-F1
#
_cell.length_a   1.000
_cell.length_b   1.000
_cell.length_c   1.000
_cell.angle_alpha   90.00
_cell.angle_beta   90.00
_cell.angle_gamma   90.00
#
_symmetry.space_group_name_H-M   'P 1'
#
loop_
_entity.id
_entity.type
_entity.pdbx_description
1 polymer ?
#
loop_
_entity_poly.entity_id
_entity_poly.type
_entity_poly.pdbx_seq_one_letter_code
_entity_poly.pdbx_strand_id
1 'polypeptide(L)'
;YDERNFHCWAYRYYLLERLCPSSLSSELEGFYENELSFLRSTIGINLSNYSAWHYRSKYLDKLIDHNPSRRTSLLSRIESINEDEHIKPLEELDDIESNNKWCMLTLCQLWKENNYKNDKRINYLEQLANQIDPDRAQFYKDQI
;
A
#
# COMPACT_ATOMS: atom_id res chain seq x y z
N TYR A 1 -15.22 17.99 -4.71
CA TYR A 1 -14.02 17.19 -5.02
C TYR A 1 -13.88 16.18 -3.90
N ASP A 2 -13.74 14.89 -4.19
CA ASP A 2 -13.57 13.82 -3.20
C ASP A 2 -12.20 13.17 -3.42
N GLU A 3 -11.25 13.52 -2.58
CA GLU A 3 -9.86 13.04 -2.64
C GLU A 3 -9.72 11.55 -2.30
N ARG A 4 -10.77 10.94 -1.72
CA ARG A 4 -10.80 9.52 -1.36
C ARG A 4 -11.43 8.66 -2.46
N ASN A 5 -11.86 9.25 -3.56
CA ASN A 5 -12.52 8.53 -4.66
C ASN A 5 -11.61 7.44 -5.24
N PHE A 6 -11.97 6.18 -4.96
CA PHE A 6 -11.22 5.00 -5.36
C PHE A 6 -11.02 4.92 -6.88
N HIS A 7 -11.99 5.32 -7.69
CA HIS A 7 -11.90 5.26 -9.15
C HIS A 7 -10.86 6.23 -9.71
N CYS A 8 -10.68 7.40 -9.08
CA CYS A 8 -9.63 8.34 -9.47
C CYS A 8 -8.24 7.74 -9.27
N TRP A 9 -8.01 7.11 -8.12
CA TRP A 9 -6.76 6.42 -7.81
C TRP A 9 -6.52 5.20 -8.71
N ALA A 10 -7.57 4.41 -8.97
CA ALA A 10 -7.49 3.29 -9.90
C ALA A 10 -7.15 3.75 -11.33
N TYR A 11 -7.74 4.86 -11.80
CA TYR A 11 -7.41 5.41 -13.11
C TYR A 11 -5.98 5.94 -13.19
N ARG A 12 -5.49 6.56 -12.12
CA ARG A 12 -4.07 6.97 -12.02
C ARG A 12 -3.15 5.76 -12.15
N TYR A 13 -3.48 4.64 -11.50
CA TYR A 13 -2.69 3.40 -11.57
C TYR A 13 -2.72 2.80 -12.98
N TYR A 14 -3.89 2.79 -13.61
CA TYR A 14 -4.06 2.37 -15.00
C TYR A 14 -3.19 3.17 -15.99
N LEU A 15 -3.03 4.49 -15.77
CA LEU A 15 -2.16 5.33 -16.60
C LEU A 15 -0.69 5.00 -16.34
N LEU A 16 -0.32 4.83 -15.08
CA LEU A 16 1.02 4.41 -14.70
C LEU A 16 1.42 3.08 -15.33
N GLU A 17 0.45 2.16 -15.48
CA GLU A 17 0.65 0.90 -16.17
C GLU A 17 0.97 1.02 -17.65
N ARG A 18 0.46 2.05 -18.32
CA ARG A 18 0.66 2.25 -19.76
C ARG A 18 1.83 3.16 -20.10
N LEU A 19 2.19 4.05 -19.18
CA LEU A 19 3.16 5.11 -19.44
C LEU A 19 4.57 4.74 -18.98
N CYS A 20 4.74 3.78 -18.07
CA CYS A 20 6.06 3.31 -17.65
C CYS A 20 6.73 2.48 -18.77
N PRO A 21 7.89 2.91 -19.31
CA PRO A 21 8.68 2.11 -20.23
C PRO A 21 9.20 0.84 -19.56
N SER A 22 9.33 -0.24 -20.32
CA SER A 22 9.83 -1.55 -19.82
C SER A 22 11.31 -1.53 -19.39
N SER A 23 12.05 -0.48 -19.74
CA SER A 23 13.48 -0.32 -19.44
C SER A 23 13.72 0.91 -18.57
N LEU A 24 14.46 0.75 -17.47
CA LEU A 24 14.80 1.86 -16.60
C LEU A 24 15.73 2.87 -17.29
N SER A 25 15.24 4.10 -17.44
CA SER A 25 16.07 5.29 -17.64
C SER A 25 16.12 6.09 -16.34
N SER A 26 17.11 6.98 -16.21
CA SER A 26 17.16 7.94 -15.09
C SER A 26 15.88 8.79 -14.97
N GLU A 27 15.17 9.00 -16.09
CA GLU A 27 13.88 9.71 -16.12
C GLU A 27 12.77 8.90 -15.45
N LEU A 28 12.82 7.57 -15.58
CA LEU A 28 11.85 6.68 -14.93
C LEU A 28 12.05 6.63 -13.41
N GLU A 29 13.30 6.61 -12.92
CA GLU A 29 13.58 6.74 -11.48
C GLU A 29 13.04 8.07 -10.92
N GLY A 30 13.27 9.18 -11.63
CA GLY A 30 12.73 10.49 -11.23
C GLY A 30 11.20 10.54 -11.22
N PHE A 31 10.54 9.86 -12.17
CA PHE A 31 9.09 9.70 -12.16
C PHE A 31 8.60 8.96 -10.92
N TYR A 32 9.27 7.87 -10.56
CA TYR A 32 8.93 7.08 -9.37
C TYR A 32 9.09 7.86 -8.06
N GLU A 33 10.19 8.58 -7.90
CA GLU A 33 10.41 9.42 -6.72
C GLU A 33 9.38 10.56 -6.63
N ASN A 34 9.04 11.20 -7.76
CA ASN A 34 8.02 12.25 -7.79
C ASN A 34 6.64 11.74 -7.39
N GLU A 35 6.25 10.56 -7.87
CA GLU A 35 4.96 9.96 -7.54
C GLU A 35 4.87 9.56 -6.06
N LEU A 36 5.95 8.98 -5.50
CA LEU A 36 6.04 8.71 -4.07
C LEU A 36 5.96 9.97 -3.22
N SER A 37 6.63 11.05 -3.66
CA SER A 37 6.57 12.37 -3.01
C SER A 37 5.14 12.94 -3.02
N PHE A 38 4.45 12.86 -4.17
CA PHE A 38 3.05 13.27 -4.29
C PHE A 38 2.14 12.47 -3.35
N LEU A 39 2.33 11.15 -3.28
CA LEU A 39 1.56 10.29 -2.37
C LEU A 39 1.82 10.64 -0.92
N ARG A 40 3.09 10.85 -0.53
CA ARG A 40 3.47 11.25 0.82
C ARG A 40 2.79 12.55 1.22
N SER A 41 2.79 13.55 0.34
CA SER A 41 2.10 14.81 0.59
C SER A 41 0.59 14.63 0.71
N THR A 42 -0.02 13.84 -0.19
CA THR A 42 -1.47 13.62 -0.21
C THR A 42 -1.97 12.90 1.05
N ILE A 43 -1.25 11.85 1.44
CA ILE A 43 -1.51 11.07 2.66
C ILE A 43 -1.28 11.91 3.91
N GLY A 44 -0.21 12.72 3.95
CA GLY A 44 0.07 13.61 5.08
C GLY A 44 -1.02 14.67 5.31
N ILE A 45 -1.78 15.04 4.28
CA ILE A 45 -2.93 15.94 4.39
C ILE A 45 -4.17 15.20 4.95
N ASN A 46 -4.40 13.95 4.53
CA ASN A 46 -5.54 13.16 4.98
C ASN A 46 -5.12 11.69 5.17
N LEU A 47 -4.75 11.34 6.40
CA LEU A 47 -4.31 9.99 6.77
C LEU A 47 -5.41 8.94 6.56
N SER A 48 -6.69 9.30 6.66
CA SER A 48 -7.81 8.38 6.43
C SER A 48 -8.15 8.22 4.93
N ASN A 49 -7.27 8.68 4.01
CA ASN A 49 -7.39 8.44 2.58
C ASN A 49 -6.86 7.05 2.18
N TYR A 50 -7.63 6.01 2.53
CA TYR A 50 -7.27 4.62 2.25
C TYR A 50 -7.09 4.29 0.77
N SER A 51 -7.75 5.03 -0.12
CA SER A 51 -7.56 4.87 -1.57
C SER A 51 -6.13 5.25 -1.99
N ALA A 52 -5.57 6.31 -1.40
CA ALA A 52 -4.17 6.71 -1.62
C ALA A 52 -3.18 5.68 -1.06
N TRP A 53 -3.46 5.14 0.14
CA TRP A 53 -2.64 4.09 0.74
C TRP A 53 -2.65 2.78 -0.08
N HIS A 54 -3.82 2.35 -0.55
CA HIS A 54 -3.93 1.17 -1.40
C HIS A 54 -3.19 1.36 -2.73
N TYR A 55 -3.34 2.54 -3.35
CA TYR A 55 -2.57 2.90 -4.54
C TYR A 55 -1.07 2.83 -4.30
N ARG A 56 -0.58 3.42 -3.19
CA ARG A 56 0.84 3.43 -2.84
C ARG A 56 1.40 2.03 -2.64
N SER A 57 0.68 1.12 -2.00
CA SER A 57 1.08 -0.29 -1.88
C SER A 57 1.26 -0.95 -3.26
N LYS A 58 0.27 -0.82 -4.15
CA LYS A 58 0.36 -1.35 -5.53
C LYS A 58 1.51 -0.73 -6.32
N TYR A 59 1.77 0.55 -6.08
CA TYR A 59 2.83 1.26 -6.75
C TYR A 59 4.22 0.77 -6.35
N LEU A 60 4.41 0.50 -5.05
CA LEU A 60 5.65 -0.06 -4.51
C LEU A 60 5.89 -1.50 -5.01
N ASP A 61 4.87 -2.36 -5.04
CA ASP A 61 5.00 -3.73 -5.58
C ASP A 61 5.52 -3.70 -7.02
N LYS A 62 4.96 -2.81 -7.84
CA LYS A 62 5.37 -2.66 -9.24
C LYS A 62 6.81 -2.17 -9.40
N LEU A 63 7.23 -1.25 -8.54
CA LEU A 63 8.61 -0.74 -8.50
C LEU A 63 9.63 -1.87 -8.28
N ILE A 64 9.29 -2.83 -7.43
CA ILE A 64 10.11 -3.99 -7.09
C ILE A 64 10.26 -4.93 -8.30
N ASP A 65 9.17 -5.18 -9.02
CA ASP A 65 9.15 -6.10 -10.17
C ASP A 65 10.00 -5.59 -11.34
N HIS A 66 10.06 -4.27 -11.56
CA HIS A 66 10.80 -3.70 -12.69
C HIS A 66 12.34 -3.70 -12.53
N ASN A 67 12.89 -3.99 -11.34
CA ASN A 67 14.34 -3.90 -11.09
C ASN A 67 14.99 -5.12 -10.41
N PRO A 68 14.99 -6.32 -11.02
CA PRO A 68 15.61 -7.49 -10.42
C PRO A 68 17.14 -7.36 -10.22
N SER A 69 17.82 -6.64 -11.12
CA SER A 69 19.30 -6.57 -11.16
C SER A 69 19.93 -5.54 -10.21
N ARG A 70 19.16 -4.54 -9.78
CA ARG A 70 19.53 -3.56 -8.73
C ARG A 70 18.69 -3.73 -7.45
N ARG A 71 18.02 -4.88 -7.37
CA ARG A 71 17.00 -5.22 -6.38
C ARG A 71 17.47 -4.94 -4.96
N THR A 72 18.68 -5.33 -4.59
CA THR A 72 19.11 -5.25 -3.18
C THR A 72 19.17 -3.82 -2.61
N SER A 73 19.76 -2.85 -3.33
CA SER A 73 19.90 -1.48 -2.79
C SER A 73 18.62 -0.65 -2.90
N LEU A 74 17.84 -0.87 -3.97
CA LEU A 74 16.54 -0.25 -4.15
C LEU A 74 15.53 -0.82 -3.16
N LEU A 75 15.52 -2.14 -2.96
CA LEU A 75 14.67 -2.79 -1.95
C LEU A 75 14.96 -2.31 -0.56
N SER A 76 16.22 -2.28 -0.12
CA SER A 76 16.54 -1.82 1.25
C SER A 76 16.06 -0.38 1.49
N ARG A 77 16.14 0.49 0.47
CA ARG A 77 15.63 1.86 0.55
C ARG A 77 14.10 1.89 0.55
N ILE A 78 13.46 1.09 -0.32
CA ILE A 78 12.00 1.00 -0.43
C ILE A 78 11.38 0.38 0.84
N GLU A 79 11.97 -0.67 1.39
CA GLU A 79 11.54 -1.33 2.62
C GLU A 79 11.60 -0.36 3.82
N SER A 80 12.71 0.38 3.97
CA SER A 80 12.82 1.42 4.99
C SER A 80 11.77 2.52 4.81
N ILE A 81 11.55 3.00 3.58
CA ILE A 81 10.50 3.98 3.27
C ILE A 81 9.12 3.41 3.60
N ASN A 82 8.86 2.14 3.27
CA ASN A 82 7.58 1.49 3.52
C ASN A 82 7.31 1.35 5.01
N GLU A 83 8.32 1.02 5.80
CA GLU A 83 8.17 0.90 7.25
C GLU A 83 7.91 2.26 7.92
N ASP A 84 8.75 3.26 7.62
CA ASP A 84 8.66 4.58 8.26
C ASP A 84 7.49 5.43 7.78
N GLU A 85 7.18 5.39 6.49
CA GLU A 85 6.19 6.28 5.88
C GLU A 85 4.86 5.61 5.57
N HIS A 86 4.74 4.29 5.68
CA HIS A 86 3.52 3.55 5.36
C HIS A 86 2.98 2.78 6.57
N ILE A 87 3.77 1.87 7.12
CA ILE A 87 3.32 0.99 8.18
C ILE A 87 3.07 1.78 9.47
N LYS A 88 4.05 2.55 9.95
CA LYS A 88 3.92 3.27 11.23
C LYS A 88 2.72 4.23 11.27
N PRO A 89 2.51 5.12 10.27
CA PRO A 89 1.36 6.02 10.30
C PRO A 89 0.02 5.29 10.22
N LEU A 90 -0.05 4.16 9.52
CA LEU A 90 -1.26 3.33 9.47
C LEU A 90 -1.50 2.59 10.79
N GLU A 91 -0.45 2.13 11.48
CA GLU A 91 -0.56 1.56 12.83
C GLU A 91 -1.08 2.62 13.82
N GLU A 92 -0.55 3.84 13.78
CA GLU A 92 -1.03 4.95 14.62
C GLU A 92 -2.49 5.31 14.28
N LEU A 93 -2.87 5.29 13.01
CA LEU A 93 -4.24 5.53 12.59
C LEU A 93 -5.18 4.41 13.03
N ASP A 94 -4.74 3.16 13.01
CA ASP A 94 -5.51 2.00 13.47
C ASP A 94 -5.79 2.06 14.98
N ASP A 95 -4.84 2.57 15.77
CA ASP A 95 -5.04 2.83 17.20
C ASP A 95 -6.12 3.90 17.46
N ILE A 96 -6.27 4.88 16.55
CA ILE A 96 -7.26 5.96 16.65
C ILE A 96 -8.62 5.53 16.07
N GLU A 97 -8.61 4.91 14.90
CA GLU A 97 -9.79 4.48 14.12
C GLU A 97 -9.91 2.95 14.14
N SER A 98 -9.97 2.37 15.34
CA SER A 98 -10.08 0.90 15.49
C SER A 98 -11.26 0.32 14.71
N ASN A 99 -11.08 -0.88 14.15
CA ASN A 99 -12.04 -1.58 13.28
C ASN A 99 -12.33 -0.88 11.95
N ASN A 100 -11.53 0.11 11.53
CA ASN A 100 -11.62 0.63 10.18
C ASN A 100 -11.17 -0.44 9.18
N LYS A 101 -12.14 -1.02 8.47
CA LYS A 101 -11.96 -2.05 7.44
C LYS A 101 -10.79 -1.77 6.51
N TRP A 102 -10.69 -0.53 6.02
CA TRP A 102 -9.70 -0.17 5.00
C TRP A 102 -8.32 -0.02 5.60
N CYS A 103 -8.21 0.50 6.83
CA CYS A 103 -6.95 0.53 7.56
C CYS A 103 -6.43 -0.89 7.79
N MET A 104 -7.27 -1.77 8.35
CA MET A 104 -6.91 -3.16 8.65
C MET A 104 -6.52 -3.94 7.40
N LEU A 105 -7.29 -3.82 6.31
CA LEU A 105 -6.97 -4.50 5.05
C LEU A 105 -5.65 -4.00 4.45
N THR A 106 -5.39 -2.69 4.52
CA THR A 106 -4.15 -2.11 4.02
C THR A 106 -2.96 -2.59 4.85
N LEU A 107 -3.06 -2.59 6.19
CA LEU A 107 -2.03 -3.14 7.07
C LEU A 107 -1.77 -4.63 6.79
N CYS A 108 -2.81 -5.43 6.55
CA CYS A 108 -2.68 -6.83 6.18
C CYS A 108 -1.94 -7.04 4.85
N GLN A 109 -2.12 -6.15 3.88
CA GLN A 109 -1.39 -6.19 2.61
C GLN A 109 0.10 -5.88 2.84
N LEU A 110 0.41 -4.89 3.68
CA LEU A 110 1.78 -4.46 3.96
C LEU A 110 2.56 -5.47 4.83
N TRP A 111 1.89 -6.09 5.80
CA TRP A 111 2.52 -7.08 6.68
C TRP A 111 2.67 -8.46 6.03
N LYS A 112 2.18 -8.66 4.81
CA LYS A 112 2.20 -9.98 4.14
C LYS A 112 3.60 -10.59 4.09
N GLU A 113 4.62 -9.77 3.86
CA GLU A 113 6.02 -10.22 3.78
C GLU A 113 6.78 -10.04 5.12
N ASN A 114 6.11 -9.54 6.16
CA ASN A 114 6.73 -9.23 7.46
C ASN A 114 6.42 -10.32 8.50
N ASN A 115 7.32 -11.31 8.60
CA ASN A 115 7.16 -12.49 9.46
C ASN A 115 6.79 -12.16 10.92
N TYR A 116 7.29 -11.06 11.48
CA TYR A 116 7.04 -10.68 12.88
C TYR A 116 5.63 -10.15 13.14
N LYS A 117 4.90 -9.74 12.10
CA LYS A 117 3.53 -9.21 12.20
C LYS A 117 2.49 -10.22 11.73
N ASN A 118 2.89 -11.46 11.41
CA ASN A 118 2.01 -12.44 10.79
C ASN A 118 0.83 -12.83 11.70
N ASP A 119 1.04 -12.99 13.01
CA ASP A 119 -0.05 -13.31 13.94
C ASP A 119 -1.09 -12.19 14.02
N LYS A 120 -0.64 -10.92 14.10
CA LYS A 120 -1.53 -9.75 14.10
C LYS A 120 -2.27 -9.62 12.76
N ARG A 121 -1.58 -9.88 11.65
CA ARG A 121 -2.18 -9.92 10.30
C ARG A 121 -3.27 -10.99 10.20
N ILE A 122 -3.01 -12.22 10.64
CA ILE A 122 -4.00 -13.30 10.62
C ILE A 122 -5.22 -12.92 11.45
N ASN A 123 -5.00 -12.39 12.66
CA ASN A 123 -6.09 -11.94 13.51
C ASN A 123 -6.94 -10.84 12.84
N TYR A 124 -6.32 -9.91 12.11
CA TYR A 124 -7.04 -8.87 11.37
C TYR A 124 -7.84 -9.46 10.21
N LEU A 125 -7.29 -10.44 9.47
CA LEU A 125 -8.01 -11.15 8.42
C LEU A 125 -9.22 -11.91 8.97
N GLU A 126 -9.10 -12.53 10.13
CA GLU A 126 -10.22 -13.19 10.82
C GLU A 126 -11.29 -12.20 11.25
N GLN A 127 -10.92 -11.05 11.82
CA GLN A 127 -11.85 -10.00 12.20
C GLN A 127 -12.58 -9.42 10.96
N LEU A 128 -11.84 -9.18 9.87
CA LEU A 128 -12.41 -8.77 8.59
C LEU A 128 -13.42 -9.80 8.07
N ALA A 129 -13.09 -11.08 8.12
CA ALA A 129 -13.96 -12.14 7.62
C ALA A 129 -15.20 -12.38 8.47
N ASN A 130 -15.09 -12.26 9.79
CA ASN A 130 -16.13 -12.71 10.71
C ASN A 130 -17.00 -11.57 11.25
N GLN A 131 -16.50 -10.33 11.26
CA GLN A 131 -17.15 -9.22 11.97
C GLN A 131 -17.29 -7.95 11.12
N ILE A 132 -16.25 -7.56 10.37
CA ILE A 132 -16.19 -6.23 9.75
C ILE A 132 -16.69 -6.21 8.29
N ASP A 133 -16.35 -7.20 7.47
CA ASP A 133 -16.78 -7.30 6.06
C ASP A 133 -17.12 -8.75 5.67
N PRO A 134 -18.14 -9.36 6.32
CA PRO A 134 -18.47 -10.77 6.12
C PRO A 134 -18.90 -11.11 4.68
N ASP A 135 -19.39 -10.15 3.91
CA ASP A 135 -19.72 -10.33 2.50
C ASP A 135 -18.50 -10.76 1.65
N ARG A 136 -17.28 -10.43 2.11
CA ARG A 136 -16.01 -10.85 1.49
C ARG A 136 -15.25 -11.86 2.35
N ALA A 137 -15.92 -12.55 3.26
CA ALA A 137 -15.28 -13.49 4.19
C ALA A 137 -14.34 -14.49 3.49
N GLN A 138 -14.76 -15.06 2.36
CA GLN A 138 -13.94 -16.02 1.62
C GLN A 138 -12.63 -15.40 1.13
N PHE A 139 -12.68 -14.18 0.59
CA PHE A 139 -11.50 -13.46 0.10
C PHE A 139 -10.44 -13.23 1.20
N TYR A 140 -10.87 -12.98 2.45
CA TYR A 140 -9.96 -12.83 3.58
C TYR A 140 -9.40 -14.17 4.06
N LYS A 141 -10.26 -15.21 4.12
CA LYS A 141 -9.87 -16.57 4.52
C LYS A 141 -8.85 -17.19 3.57
N ASP A 142 -8.92 -16.87 2.28
CA ASP A 142 -7.95 -17.32 1.27
C ASP A 142 -6.53 -16.74 1.47
N GLN A 143 -6.35 -15.78 2.39
CA GLN A 143 -5.08 -15.09 2.66
C GLN A 143 -4.44 -15.43 4.03
N ILE A 144 -5.11 -16.27 4.83
CA ILE A 144 -4.62 -16.84 6.09
C ILE A 144 -3.80 -18.09 5.76
#